data_AF-A0A6J4VXL2-F1
#
_entry.id   AF-A0A6J4VXL2-F1
#
_cell.length_a   1.000
_cell.length_b   1.000
_cell.length_c   1.000
_cell.angle_alpha   90.00
_cell.angle_beta   90.00
_cell.angle_gamma   90.00
#
_symmetry.space_group_name_H-M   'P 1'
#
loop_
_entity.id
_entity.type
_entity.pdbx_description
1 polymer ?
#
loop_
_entity_poly.entity_id
_entity_poly.type
_entity_poly.pdbx_seq_one_letter_code
_entity_poly.pdbx_strand_id
1 'polypeptide(L)' 'MLARIVLADLPADRRASLVLCLEHGYSYAEAGEMLGLSRETVRGHLYEARKMFKRLHNASEVTMNDRPMQGAR' A
#
# COMPACT_ATOMS: atom_id res chain seq x y z
N MET A 1 2.22 -11.54 5.02
CA MET A 1 1.11 -10.57 5.13
C MET A 1 1.65 -9.15 5.40
N LEU A 2 2.50 -8.62 4.53
CA LEU A 2 3.09 -7.27 4.71
C LEU A 2 2.08 -6.15 4.45
N ALA A 3 1.10 -6.37 3.57
CA ALA A 3 0.06 -5.40 3.24
C ALA A 3 -0.74 -4.95 4.49
N ARG A 4 -1.10 -5.88 5.38
CA ARG A 4 -1.85 -5.59 6.62
C ARG A 4 -1.08 -4.70 7.59
N ILE A 5 0.24 -4.87 7.68
CA ILE A 5 1.12 -4.09 8.55
C ILE A 5 1.25 -2.66 8.03
N VAL A 6 1.47 -2.50 6.72
CA VAL A 6 1.52 -1.18 6.08
C VAL A 6 0.17 -0.47 6.20
N LEU A 7 -0.94 -1.21 6.09
CA LEU A 7 -2.28 -0.67 6.29
C LEU A 7 -2.49 -0.14 7.70
N ALA A 8 -1.96 -0.79 8.76
CA ALA A 8 -2.19 -0.38 10.14
C ALA A 8 -1.75 1.06 10.46
N ASP A 9 -0.72 1.56 9.77
CA ASP A 9 -0.17 2.91 9.94
C ASP A 9 -0.95 3.98 9.15
N LEU A 10 -1.93 3.58 8.33
CA LEU A 10 -2.81 4.50 7.63
C LEU A 10 -4.02 4.91 8.50
N PRO A 11 -4.48 6.17 8.35
CA PRO A 11 -5.76 6.62 8.91
C PRO A 11 -6.90 5.66 8.53
N ALA A 12 -7.87 5.50 9.43
CA ALA A 12 -8.93 4.50 9.31
C ALA A 12 -9.68 4.57 7.96
N ASP A 13 -10.00 5.77 7.50
CA ASP A 13 -10.73 6.00 6.25
C ASP A 13 -9.92 5.58 5.01
N ARG A 14 -8.58 5.73 5.08
CA ARG A 14 -7.67 5.30 4.02
C ARG A 14 -7.53 3.80 3.98
N ARG A 15 -7.50 3.13 5.14
CA ARG A 15 -7.49 1.67 5.23
C ARG A 15 -8.75 1.06 4.66
N ALA A 16 -9.91 1.61 5.02
CA ALA A 16 -11.20 1.12 4.54
C ALA A 16 -11.28 1.18 3.00
N SER A 17 -10.81 2.29 2.42
CA SER A 17 -10.72 2.45 0.96
C SER A 17 -9.84 1.38 0.30
N LEU A 18 -8.71 1.04 0.92
CA LEU A 18 -7.76 0.05 0.40
C LEU A 18 -8.29 -1.38 0.50
N VAL A 19 -8.93 -1.73 1.62
CA VAL A 19 -9.52 -3.07 1.83
C VAL A 19 -10.62 -3.32 0.80
N LEU A 20 -11.54 -2.37 0.60
CA LEU A 20 -12.61 -2.51 -0.38
C LEU A 20 -12.07 -2.70 -1.81
N CYS A 21 -11.06 -1.95 -2.22
CA CYS A 21 -10.53 -2.05 -3.58
C CYS A 21 -9.58 -3.23 -3.79
N LEU A 22 -8.69 -3.55 -2.83
CA LEU A 22 -7.63 -4.55 -3.02
C LEU A 22 -8.01 -5.95 -2.56
N GLU A 23 -8.83 -6.08 -1.51
CA GLU A 23 -9.26 -7.38 -0.99
C GLU A 23 -10.62 -7.80 -1.56
N HIS A 24 -11.56 -6.87 -1.69
CA HIS A 24 -12.91 -7.16 -2.18
C HIS A 24 -13.11 -6.86 -3.67
N GLY A 25 -12.17 -6.17 -4.32
CA GLY A 25 -12.21 -5.91 -5.76
C GLY A 25 -13.20 -4.83 -6.19
N TYR A 26 -13.74 -4.03 -5.27
CA TYR A 26 -14.65 -2.93 -5.61
C TYR A 26 -13.95 -1.84 -6.42
N SER A 27 -14.67 -1.22 -7.34
CA SER A 27 -14.21 -0.04 -8.06
C SER A 27 -14.06 1.16 -7.13
N TYR A 28 -13.31 2.18 -7.56
CA TYR A 28 -13.13 3.40 -6.77
C TYR A 28 -14.43 4.18 -6.54
N ALA A 29 -15.41 4.01 -7.44
CA ALA A 29 -16.72 4.62 -7.31
C ALA A 29 -17.54 3.91 -6.23
N GLU A 30 -17.66 2.58 -6.31
CA GLU A 30 -18.39 1.77 -5.32
C GLU A 30 -17.80 1.90 -3.91
N ALA A 31 -16.46 1.87 -3.80
CA ALA A 31 -15.79 2.08 -2.53
C ALA A 31 -16.02 3.50 -1.99
N GLY A 32 -16.12 4.50 -2.87
CA GLY A 32 -16.46 5.87 -2.49
C GLY A 32 -17.88 5.99 -1.95
N GLU A 33 -18.85 5.41 -2.65
CA GLU A 33 -20.26 5.36 -2.23
C GLU A 33 -20.42 4.65 -0.88
N MET A 34 -19.75 3.52 -0.67
CA MET A 34 -19.78 2.78 0.59
C MET A 34 -19.19 3.55 1.78
N LEU A 35 -18.22 4.43 1.53
CA LEU A 35 -17.50 5.18 2.56
C LEU A 35 -17.96 6.63 2.70
N GLY A 36 -18.91 7.09 1.87
CA GLY A 36 -19.30 8.51 1.82
C GLY A 36 -18.19 9.44 1.30
N LEU A 37 -17.30 8.93 0.43
CA LEU A 37 -16.17 9.65 -0.14
C LEU A 37 -16.31 9.82 -1.66
N SER A 38 -15.69 10.85 -2.22
CA SER A 38 -15.61 10.98 -3.67
C SER A 38 -14.66 9.93 -4.28
N ARG A 39 -14.93 9.55 -5.54
CA ARG A 39 -14.05 8.66 -6.31
C ARG A 39 -12.60 9.20 -6.38
N GLU A 40 -12.40 10.51 -6.53
CA GLU A 40 -11.03 11.09 -6.51
C GLU A 40 -10.35 10.87 -5.16
N THR A 41 -11.08 10.99 -4.05
CA THR A 41 -10.54 10.79 -2.71
C THR A 41 -10.04 9.36 -2.52
N VAL A 42 -10.85 8.38 -2.94
CA VAL A 42 -10.47 6.95 -2.91
C VAL A 42 -9.23 6.71 -3.78
N ARG A 43 -9.17 7.27 -4.99
CA ARG A 43 -8.00 7.18 -5.87
C ARG A 43 -6.75 7.77 -5.20
N GLY A 44 -6.88 8.90 -4.51
CA GLY A 44 -5.80 9.54 -3.76
C GLY A 44 -5.27 8.66 -2.62
N HIS A 45 -6.18 8.02 -1.87
CA HIS A 45 -5.80 7.06 -0.81
C HIS A 45 -4.96 5.91 -1.37
N LEU A 46 -5.35 5.34 -2.51
CA LEU A 46 -4.62 4.25 -3.17
C LEU A 46 -3.25 4.69 -3.72
N TYR A 47 -3.15 5.90 -4.25
CA TYR A 47 -1.89 6.45 -4.73
C TYR A 47 -0.89 6.62 -3.58
N GLU A 48 -1.30 7.25 -2.48
CA GLU A 48 -0.43 7.44 -1.32
C GLU A 48 -0.05 6.11 -0.66
N ALA A 49 -0.96 5.14 -0.58
CA ALA A 49 -0.66 3.81 -0.07
C ALA A 49 0.39 3.07 -0.92
N ARG A 50 0.30 3.15 -2.25
CA ARG A 50 1.32 2.56 -3.16
C ARG A 50 2.68 3.24 -2.99
N LYS A 51 2.69 4.57 -2.83
CA LYS A 51 3.91 5.35 -2.59
C LYS A 51 4.55 4.99 -1.25
N MET A 52 3.77 4.84 -0.19
CA MET A 52 4.23 4.36 1.12
C MET A 52 4.78 2.94 1.02
N PHE A 53 4.05 2.03 0.37
CA PHE A 53 4.50 0.66 0.15
C PHE A 53 5.84 0.61 -0.59
N LYS A 54 5.99 1.39 -1.68
CA LYS A 54 7.24 1.50 -2.41
C LYS A 54 8.38 2.00 -1.52
N ARG A 55 8.16 3.01 -0.68
CA ARG A 55 9.17 3.52 0.27
C ARG A 55 9.59 2.45 1.28
N LEU A 56 8.63 1.76 1.90
CA LEU A 56 8.93 0.72 2.89
C LEU A 56 9.61 -0.49 2.26
N HIS A 57 9.21 -0.89 1.06
CA HIS A 57 9.86 -1.98 0.32
C HIS A 57 11.29 -1.61 -0.09
N ASN A 58 11.51 -0.41 -0.63
CA ASN A 58 12.88 0.05 -0.97
C ASN A 58 13.75 0.21 0.28
N ALA A 59 13.18 0.66 1.40
CA ALA A 59 13.90 0.73 2.68
C ALA A 59 14.24 -0.67 3.23
N SER A 60 13.43 -1.69 2.92
CA SER A 60 13.67 -3.08 3.29
C SER A 60 14.65 -3.81 2.34
N GLU A 61 14.72 -3.39 1.07
CA GLU A 61 15.69 -3.91 0.09
C GLU A 61 17.14 -3.55 0.44
N VAL A 62 17.37 -2.48 1.20
CA VAL A 62 18.71 -2.13 1.72
C VAL A 62 19.23 -3.17 2.72
N THR A 63 18.37 -3.98 3.36
CA THR A 63 18.81 -5.03 4.30
C THR A 63 18.97 -6.41 3.66
N MET A 64 18.54 -6.61 2.40
CA MET A 64 18.65 -7.90 1.70
C MET A 64 19.69 -7.96 0.58
N ASN A 65 20.45 -6.87 0.34
CA ASN A 65 21.50 -6.87 -0.69
C ASN A 65 22.94 -6.69 -0.18
N ASP A 66 23.18 -6.71 1.13
CA ASP A 66 24.54 -6.81 1.70
C ASP A 66 25.00 -8.27 1.83
N ARG A 67 25.01 -9.01 0.71
CA ARG A 67 25.93 -10.15 0.59
C ARG A 67 27.18 -9.68 -0.12
N PRO A 68 28.36 -9.67 0.54
CA PRO A 68 29.60 -9.49 -0.19
C PRO A 68 29.73 -10.67 -1.15
N MET A 69 29.65 -10.40 -2.46
CA MET A 69 30.18 -11.32 -3.46
C MET A 69 31.69 -11.35 -3.27
N GLN A 70 32.13 -12.25 -2.38
CA GLN A 70 33.53 -12.63 -2.22
C GLN A 70 34.02 -13.17 -3.56
N GLY A 71 35.15 -12.62 -4.01
CA GLY A 71 35.81 -13.02 -5.23
C GLY A 71 36.30 -14.48 -5.20
N ALA A 72 36.40 -15.06 -6.38
CA ALA A 72 37.19 -16.23 -6.80
C ALA A 72 36.64 -16.60 -8.19
N ARG A 73 37.37 -16.63 -9.30
CA ARG A 73 38.80 -16.68 -9.63
C ARG A 73 38.96 -16.10 -11.03
#